data_AF-A9WMT6-F1
#
_entry.id   AF-A9WMT6-F1
#
_cell.length_a   1.000
_cell.length_b   1.000
_cell.length_c   1.000
_cell.angle_alpha   90.00
_cell.angle_beta   90.00
_cell.angle_gamma   90.00
#
_symmetry.space_group_name_H-M   'P 1'
#
loop_
_entity.id
_entity.type
_entity.pdbx_description
1 polymer ?
#
loop_
_entity_poly.entity_id
_entity_poly.type
_entity_poly.pdbx_seq_one_letter_code
_entity_poly.pdbx_strand_id
1 'polypeptide(L)' 'MDAESNEKIVTEDLIERLNRLEPVAARLGCADELADVEKIIRRGAGYQRQRAVAKAHNGDLHAVVDDLVTLMRDGHPPIR' A
#
# COMPACT_ATOMS: atom_id res chain seq x y z
N MET A 1 -3.77 19.49 3.81
CA MET A 1 -3.82 20.16 5.11
C MET A 1 -5.20 20.75 5.24
N ASP A 2 -5.89 20.40 6.32
CA ASP A 2 -7.11 21.07 6.76
C ASP A 2 -6.78 22.53 7.15
N ALA A 3 -7.78 23.41 7.08
CA ALA A 3 -7.62 24.86 7.21
C ALA A 3 -7.08 25.31 8.59
N GLU A 4 -7.00 24.40 9.55
CA GLU A 4 -6.57 24.64 10.94
C GLU A 4 -5.16 24.11 11.25
N SER A 5 -4.41 23.60 10.27
CA SER A 5 -3.04 23.09 10.47
C SER A 5 -2.96 22.01 11.56
N ASN A 6 -3.94 21.10 11.62
CA ASN A 6 -3.89 19.98 12.56
C ASN A 6 -2.95 18.90 12.02
N GLU A 7 -1.98 18.49 12.84
CA GLU A 7 -1.11 17.36 12.54
C GLU A 7 -1.83 16.05 12.91
N LYS A 8 -1.84 15.09 11.99
CA LYS A 8 -2.37 13.73 12.19
C LYS A 8 -1.38 12.70 11.69
N ILE A 9 -1.47 11.48 12.21
CA ILE A 9 -0.70 10.37 11.63
C ILE A 9 -1.22 10.13 10.21
N VAL A 10 -0.32 10.04 9.24
CA VAL A 10 -0.66 9.86 7.81
C VAL A 10 -1.60 8.68 7.58
N THR A 11 -1.46 7.61 8.35
CA THR A 11 -2.35 6.44 8.27
C THR A 11 -3.78 6.73 8.73
N GLU A 12 -3.95 7.56 9.75
CA GLU A 12 -5.27 7.98 10.25
C GLU A 12 -5.96 8.92 9.24
N ASP A 13 -5.23 9.93 8.74
CA ASP A 13 -5.73 10.82 7.68
C ASP A 13 -6.10 10.03 6.42
N LEU A 14 -5.31 9.00 6.06
CA LEU A 14 -5.62 8.16 4.91
C LEU A 14 -6.88 7.33 5.13
N ILE A 15 -7.09 6.75 6.32
CA ILE A 15 -8.34 6.04 6.65
C ILE A 15 -9.55 6.98 6.56
N GLU A 16 -9.45 8.19 7.11
CA GLU A 16 -10.52 9.19 6.99
C GLU A 16 -10.82 9.54 5.53
N ARG A 17 -9.79 9.65 4.67
CA ARG A 17 -9.95 9.87 3.23
C ARG A 17 -10.62 8.71 2.53
N LEU A 18 -10.26 7.46 2.85
CA LEU A 18 -10.90 6.28 2.27
C LEU A 18 -12.40 6.26 2.60
N ASN A 19 -12.78 6.52 3.86
CA ASN A 19 -14.17 6.63 4.27
C ASN A 19 -14.93 7.73 3.51
N ARG A 20 -14.27 8.87 3.25
CA ARG A 20 -14.87 9.95 2.46
C ARG A 20 -15.06 9.60 0.98
N LEU A 21 -14.21 8.74 0.43
CA LEU A 21 -14.25 8.33 -0.99
C LEU A 21 -15.15 7.11 -1.23
N GLU A 22 -15.48 6.34 -0.20
CA GLU A 22 -16.28 5.12 -0.28
C GLU A 22 -17.61 5.29 -1.05
N PRO A 23 -18.42 6.36 -0.83
CA PRO A 23 -19.65 6.56 -1.60
C PRO A 23 -19.40 6.82 -3.09
N VAL A 24 -18.28 7.46 -3.44
CA VAL A 24 -17.90 7.72 -4.83
C VAL A 24 -17.42 6.43 -5.49
N ALA A 25 -16.59 5.65 -4.79
CA ALA A 25 -16.13 4.36 -5.27
C ALA A 25 -17.28 3.37 -5.47
N ALA A 26 -18.26 3.35 -4.57
CA ALA A 26 -19.48 2.56 -4.73
C ALA A 26 -20.27 2.96 -5.99
N ARG A 27 -20.41 4.26 -6.27
CA ARG A 27 -21.05 4.76 -7.50
C ARG A 27 -20.31 4.41 -8.78
N LEU A 28 -18.98 4.28 -8.71
CA LEU A 28 -18.13 3.91 -9.83
C LEU A 28 -17.93 2.39 -9.96
N GLY A 29 -18.43 1.61 -8.99
CA GLY A 29 -18.25 0.16 -8.94
C GLY A 29 -16.83 -0.28 -8.60
N CYS A 30 -16.05 0.56 -7.90
CA CYS A 30 -14.65 0.29 -7.53
C CYS A 30 -14.37 0.31 -6.01
N ALA A 31 -15.38 -0.05 -5.21
CA ALA A 31 -15.28 -0.02 -3.74
C ALA A 31 -14.26 -1.05 -3.21
N ASP A 32 -14.15 -2.22 -3.86
CA ASP A 32 -13.23 -3.27 -3.46
C ASP A 32 -11.76 -2.85 -3.70
N GLU A 33 -11.49 -2.18 -4.82
CA GLU A 33 -10.18 -1.61 -5.14
C GLU A 33 -9.81 -0.46 -4.21
N LEU A 34 -10.78 0.36 -3.79
CA LEU A 34 -10.54 1.38 -2.78
C LEU A 34 -10.18 0.74 -1.43
N ALA A 35 -10.86 -0.34 -1.06
CA ALA A 35 -10.59 -1.09 0.18
C ALA A 35 -9.20 -1.76 0.17
N ASP A 36 -8.60 -2.03 -1.00
CA ASP A 36 -7.23 -2.53 -1.08
C ASP A 36 -6.21 -1.55 -0.49
N VAL A 37 -6.46 -0.24 -0.56
CA VAL A 37 -5.58 0.78 0.04
C VAL A 37 -5.47 0.58 1.55
N GLU A 38 -6.57 0.26 2.23
CA GLU A 38 -6.55 -0.05 3.66
C GLU A 38 -5.70 -1.29 3.96
N LYS A 39 -5.72 -2.29 3.07
CA LYS A 39 -4.88 -3.49 3.20
C LYS A 39 -3.40 -3.13 3.13
N ILE A 40 -3.00 -2.18 2.28
CA ILE A 40 -1.60 -1.65 2.22
C ILE A 40 -1.20 -1.06 3.57
N ILE A 41 -2.07 -0.22 4.15
CA ILE A 41 -1.81 0.47 5.42
C ILE A 41 -1.62 -0.54 6.56
N ARG A 42 -2.49 -1.55 6.65
CA ARG A 42 -2.46 -2.55 7.74
C ARG A 42 -1.31 -3.54 7.63
N ARG A 43 -0.99 -4.00 6.42
CA ARG A 43 -0.03 -5.09 6.19
C ARG A 43 1.40 -4.58 5.96
N GLY A 44 1.52 -3.34 5.52
CA GLY A 44 2.80 -2.74 5.18
C GLY A 44 2.99 -2.56 3.67
N ALA A 45 3.69 -1.49 3.30
CA ALA A 45 3.91 -1.13 1.92
C ALA A 45 5.00 -2.00 1.25
N GLY A 46 4.92 -2.16 -0.07
CA GLY A 46 5.86 -2.98 -0.83
C GLY A 46 7.34 -2.63 -0.62
N TYR A 47 7.66 -1.35 -0.39
CA TYR A 47 9.04 -0.93 -0.11
C TYR A 47 9.59 -1.51 1.20
N GLN A 48 8.74 -1.79 2.19
CA GLN A 48 9.18 -2.38 3.45
C GLN A 48 9.69 -3.81 3.21
N ARG A 49 9.00 -4.58 2.37
CA ARG A 49 9.46 -5.89 1.91
C ARG A 49 10.72 -5.77 1.05
N GLN A 50 10.75 -4.86 0.08
CA GLN A 50 11.95 -4.65 -0.76
C GLN A 50 13.19 -4.34 0.09
N ARG A 51 13.06 -3.51 1.14
CA ARG A 51 14.13 -3.23 2.10
C ARG A 51 14.53 -4.48 2.89
N ALA A 52 13.58 -5.33 3.26
CA ALA A 52 13.88 -6.59 3.94
C ALA A 52 14.63 -7.57 3.03
N VAL A 53 14.22 -7.70 1.76
CA VAL A 53 14.91 -8.52 0.75
C VAL A 53 16.32 -7.99 0.51
N ALA A 54 16.47 -6.68 0.25
CA ALA A 54 17.79 -6.07 0.08
C ALA A 54 18.68 -6.34 1.31
N LYS A 55 18.16 -6.17 2.54
CA LYS A 55 18.92 -6.46 3.77
C LYS A 55 19.34 -7.93 3.89
N ALA A 56 18.47 -8.87 3.52
CA ALA A 56 18.76 -10.29 3.55
C ALA A 56 19.79 -10.72 2.49
N HIS A 57 19.89 -9.95 1.38
CA HIS A 57 20.80 -10.20 0.26
C HIS A 57 21.99 -9.22 0.23
N ASN A 58 22.43 -8.71 1.38
CA ASN A 58 23.59 -7.81 1.50
C ASN A 58 23.54 -6.56 0.60
N GLY A 59 22.34 -6.05 0.34
CA GLY A 59 22.09 -4.90 -0.51
C GLY A 59 21.94 -5.21 -2.00
N ASP A 60 21.96 -6.48 -2.41
CA ASP A 60 21.76 -6.84 -3.82
C ASP A 60 20.33 -6.52 -4.28
N LEU A 61 20.24 -5.62 -5.25
CA LEU A 61 18.97 -5.19 -5.83
C LEU A 61 18.46 -6.17 -6.90
N HIS A 62 19.29 -7.06 -7.45
CA HIS A 62 18.82 -8.12 -8.34
C HIS A 62 17.83 -9.04 -7.62
N ALA A 63 18.14 -9.42 -6.38
CA ALA A 63 17.24 -10.19 -5.53
C ALA A 63 15.89 -9.49 -5.28
N VAL A 64 15.88 -8.15 -5.18
CA VAL A 64 14.64 -7.36 -5.04
C VAL A 64 13.81 -7.41 -6.32
N VAL A 65 14.45 -7.31 -7.48
CA VAL A 65 13.77 -7.39 -8.79
C VAL A 65 13.20 -8.79 -9.01
N ASP A 66 13.96 -9.84 -8.68
CA ASP A 66 13.51 -11.23 -8.81
C ASP A 66 12.29 -11.51 -7.92
N ASP A 67 12.27 -11.00 -6.69
CA ASP A 67 11.09 -11.04 -5.80
C ASP A 67 9.87 -10.35 -6.43
N LEU A 68 10.05 -9.14 -6.97
CA LEU A 68 8.97 -8.38 -7.60
C LEU A 68 8.42 -9.08 -8.84
N VAL A 69 9.29 -9.62 -9.69
CA VAL A 69 8.89 -10.36 -10.90
C VAL A 69 8.10 -11.62 -10.53
N THR A 70 8.51 -12.32 -9.47
CA THR A 70 7.78 -13.51 -8.97
C THR A 70 6.37 -13.14 -8.53
N LEU A 71 6.23 -12.09 -7.70
CA LEU A 71 4.92 -11.62 -7.22
C LEU A 71 3.99 -11.20 -8.37
N MET A 72 4.52 -10.51 -9.38
CA MET A 72 3.72 -10.12 -10.56
C MET A 72 3.25 -11.32 -11.38
N ARG A 73 4.06 -12.38 -11.49
CA ARG A 73 3.68 -13.63 -12.20
C ARG A 73 2.61 -14.41 -11.45
N ASP A 74 2.65 -14.42 -10.12
CA ASP A 74 1.73 -15.17 -9.27
C ASP A 74 0.35 -14.51 -9.13
N GLY A 75 0.12 -13.36 -9.79
CA GLY A 75 -1.17 -12.68 -9.81
C GLY A 75 -1.57 -12.08 -8.46
N HIS A 76 -0.64 -11.98 -7.50
CA HIS A 76 -0.88 -11.36 -6.20
C HIS A 76 -0.05 -10.08 -6.05
N PRO A 77 -0.71 -8.93 -5.81
CA PRO A 77 0.01 -7.69 -5.62
C PRO A 77 0.85 -7.76 -4.34
N PRO A 78 1.98 -7.04 -4.30
CA PRO A 78 3.03 -7.18 -3.29
C PRO A 78 2.60 -6.69 -1.88
N ILE A 79 1.71 -7.42 -1.19
CA ILE A 79 1.27 -7.18 0.20
C ILE A 79 0.83 -8.50 0.85
N ARG A 80 1.80 -9.34 1.21
CA ARG A 80 1.54 -10.51 2.05
C ARG A 80 1.59 -10.12 3.52
#